data_AF-P21269-F1
#
_entry.id   AF-P21269-F1
#
_cell.length_a   1.000
_cell.length_b   1.000
_cell.length_c   1.000
_cell.angle_alpha   90.00
_cell.angle_beta   90.00
_cell.angle_gamma   90.00
#
_symmetry.space_group_name_H-M   'P 1'
#
loop_
_entity.id
_entity.type
_entity.pdbx_description
1 polymer ?
#
loop_
_entity_poly.entity_id
_entity_poly.type
_entity_poly.pdbx_seq_one_letter_code
_entity_poly.pdbx_strand_id
1 'polypeptide(L)'
;MLRSTISLLMNSAAQKTMTNSNFVLNAPKITLTKVEQNICNLLNDYTDLYNQKYHNKPEPLTLRITGGWVRDKLLGQGSHDLDIAINVMSGEQFATGLNEYLQQHYAKYGAKPHNIHKIDKNPEKSKHLETATTKLFGVEVDFVNLRSEKYTELSRIPKVCFGTPEEDALRRDATLNALFYNIHKGEVEDFTKRGLQDLKDGVLRTPLPAKQTFLDDPLRVLRLIRFASRFNFTIDPEVMAEMGDPQINVAFNSKISRERVGVEMEKILVGPTPLLALQLIQRAHLENVIFFWHNDSSVVKFNEENCQDMDKINHVYNDNILNSHLKSFIELYPMFLEKLPILREKIGRSPGFQQNFILSAILSPMANLQIIGNPKKKINNLVSVTESIVKEGLKLSKNDAAVIAKTVDSICSYEEILAKFADRSQLKKSEIGIFLRNFNGEWETAHFASLSDAFLKIPKLETKKIELLFQNYNEFYSYIFDNNLNNCHELKPIVDGKQMAKLLQMKPGPWLGKINNEAIRWQFDNPTGTDQELITHLKAILPKYL
;
A
#
# COMPACT_ATOMS: atom_id res chain seq x y z
N MET A 1 -0.89 37.85 26.97
CA MET A 1 -0.94 37.50 25.52
C MET A 1 -0.89 36.00 25.23
N LEU A 2 -0.15 35.15 25.96
CA LEU A 2 -0.03 33.72 25.61
C LEU A 2 -1.32 32.87 25.69
N ARG A 3 -2.36 33.28 26.42
CA ARG A 3 -3.62 32.52 26.48
C ARG A 3 -4.49 32.66 25.22
N SER A 4 -4.35 33.75 24.44
CA SER A 4 -5.12 33.91 23.20
C SER A 4 -4.50 33.13 22.03
N THR A 5 -3.18 32.94 22.01
CA THR A 5 -2.49 32.23 20.92
C THR A 5 -2.78 30.73 20.92
N ILE A 6 -2.88 30.11 22.11
CA ILE A 6 -3.20 28.66 22.22
C ILE A 6 -4.66 28.38 21.84
N SER A 7 -5.59 29.28 22.17
CA SER A 7 -6.99 29.15 21.73
C SER A 7 -7.14 29.38 20.22
N LEU A 8 -6.36 30.28 19.61
CA LEU A 8 -6.36 30.45 18.15
C LEU A 8 -5.72 29.28 17.41
N LEU A 9 -4.68 28.64 17.96
CA LEU A 9 -4.03 27.47 17.35
C LEU A 9 -4.88 26.18 17.50
N MET A 10 -5.61 26.01 18.61
CA MET A 10 -6.55 24.89 18.72
C MET A 10 -7.85 25.11 17.96
N ASN A 11 -8.37 26.34 17.85
CA ASN A 11 -9.59 26.60 17.09
C ASN A 11 -9.37 26.74 15.57
N SER A 12 -8.16 27.08 15.10
CA SER A 12 -7.89 27.15 13.65
C SER A 12 -7.53 25.78 13.05
N ALA A 13 -6.96 24.87 13.82
CA ALA A 13 -6.60 23.52 13.36
C ALA A 13 -7.69 22.46 13.62
N ALA A 14 -8.56 22.63 14.61
CA ALA A 14 -9.54 21.60 15.01
C ALA A 14 -11.01 21.85 14.59
N GLN A 15 -11.33 22.94 13.89
CA GLN A 15 -12.72 23.21 13.45
C GLN A 15 -12.88 23.62 11.98
N LYS A 16 -11.90 23.32 11.13
CA LYS A 16 -12.27 22.71 9.85
C LYS A 16 -12.49 21.23 10.11
N THR A 17 -13.62 20.92 10.75
CA THR A 17 -14.43 19.83 10.22
C THR A 17 -14.46 20.09 8.72
N MET A 18 -13.64 19.36 7.97
CA MET A 18 -13.90 19.15 6.56
C MET A 18 -15.27 18.48 6.58
N THR A 19 -16.31 19.31 6.57
CA THR A 19 -17.65 18.94 6.15
C THR A 19 -17.44 18.08 4.91
N ASN A 20 -18.17 16.96 4.80
CA ASN A 20 -18.19 16.04 3.66
C ASN A 20 -18.53 16.79 2.35
N SER A 21 -17.63 17.67 1.93
CA SER A 21 -17.76 18.66 0.88
C SER A 21 -16.85 18.17 -0.22
N ASN A 22 -17.39 17.23 -1.00
CA ASN A 22 -17.03 17.04 -2.40
C ASN A 22 -17.97 16.07 -3.14
N PHE A 23 -18.93 15.43 -2.46
CA PHE A 23 -19.93 14.61 -3.14
C PHE A 23 -21.32 15.22 -2.96
N VAL A 24 -21.74 16.05 -3.93
CA VAL A 24 -23.16 16.25 -4.16
C VAL A 24 -23.66 14.93 -4.72
N LEU A 25 -24.39 14.15 -3.91
CA LEU A 25 -25.07 12.98 -4.47
C LEU A 25 -25.98 13.47 -5.59
N ASN A 26 -25.77 12.92 -6.79
CA ASN A 26 -26.81 12.96 -7.79
C ASN A 26 -28.07 12.35 -7.14
N ALA A 27 -29.26 12.89 -7.44
CA ALA A 27 -30.50 12.15 -7.17
C ALA A 27 -30.31 10.68 -7.59
N PRO A 28 -30.95 9.68 -6.98
CA PRO A 28 -30.60 8.25 -7.15
C PRO A 28 -30.63 7.70 -8.60
N LYS A 29 -30.92 8.56 -9.58
CA LYS A 29 -30.71 8.36 -11.00
C LYS A 29 -29.23 8.48 -11.38
N ILE A 30 -28.64 7.35 -11.73
CA ILE A 30 -27.33 7.27 -12.35
C ILE A 30 -27.43 7.70 -13.82
N THR A 31 -26.58 8.63 -14.24
CA THR A 31 -26.41 9.00 -15.66
C THR A 31 -25.39 8.09 -16.32
N LEU A 32 -25.82 7.33 -17.33
CA LEU A 32 -24.95 6.46 -18.12
C LEU A 32 -24.15 7.28 -19.15
N THR A 33 -22.88 6.94 -19.33
CA THR A 33 -22.10 7.42 -20.48
C THR A 33 -22.65 6.83 -21.78
N LYS A 34 -22.26 7.38 -22.93
CA LYS A 34 -22.70 6.85 -24.23
C LYS A 34 -22.32 5.37 -24.42
N VAL A 35 -21.14 4.97 -23.95
CA VAL A 35 -20.67 3.58 -24.02
C VAL A 35 -21.46 2.68 -23.08
N GLU A 36 -21.67 3.10 -21.83
CA GLU A 36 -22.50 2.37 -20.86
C GLU A 36 -23.94 2.21 -21.36
N GLN A 37 -24.52 3.24 -21.98
CA GLN A 37 -25.86 3.15 -22.57
C GLN A 37 -25.90 2.12 -23.70
N ASN A 38 -24.89 2.07 -24.57
CA ASN A 38 -24.82 1.07 -25.64
C ASN A 38 -24.70 -0.35 -25.08
N ILE A 39 -23.90 -0.54 -24.02
CA ILE A 39 -23.80 -1.83 -23.30
C ILE A 39 -25.16 -2.21 -22.71
N CYS A 40 -25.81 -1.30 -21.97
CA CYS A 40 -27.10 -1.56 -21.34
C CYS A 40 -28.20 -1.88 -22.37
N ASN A 41 -28.23 -1.18 -23.50
CA ASN A 41 -29.19 -1.45 -24.58
C ASN A 41 -28.98 -2.84 -25.18
N LEU A 42 -27.73 -3.22 -25.49
CA LEU A 42 -27.40 -4.56 -25.97
C LEU A 42 -27.82 -5.65 -24.98
N LEU A 43 -27.53 -5.45 -23.69
CA LEU A 43 -27.88 -6.39 -22.64
C LEU A 43 -29.39 -6.52 -22.46
N ASN A 44 -30.14 -5.42 -22.53
CA ASN A 44 -31.61 -5.42 -22.49
C ASN A 44 -32.20 -6.14 -23.70
N ASP A 45 -31.73 -5.84 -24.92
CA ASP A 45 -32.20 -6.50 -26.14
C ASP A 45 -32.04 -8.03 -26.10
N TYR A 46 -30.89 -8.51 -25.61
CA TYR A 46 -30.66 -9.95 -25.42
C TYR A 46 -31.53 -10.54 -24.30
N THR A 47 -31.68 -9.80 -23.20
CA THR A 47 -32.51 -10.22 -22.06
C THR A 47 -33.98 -10.36 -22.44
N ASP A 48 -34.52 -9.44 -23.24
CA ASP A 48 -35.89 -9.46 -23.73
C ASP A 48 -36.13 -10.68 -24.63
N LEU A 49 -35.22 -10.95 -25.56
CA LEU A 49 -35.28 -12.14 -26.41
C LEU A 49 -35.22 -13.44 -25.58
N TYR A 50 -34.31 -13.51 -24.61
CA TYR A 50 -34.17 -14.66 -23.73
C TYR A 50 -35.46 -14.90 -22.95
N ASN A 51 -36.03 -13.86 -22.33
CA ASN A 51 -37.25 -13.94 -21.55
C ASN A 51 -38.47 -14.29 -22.41
N GLN A 52 -38.53 -13.84 -23.66
CA GLN A 52 -39.56 -14.27 -24.60
C GLN A 52 -39.44 -15.77 -24.92
N LYS A 53 -38.23 -16.25 -25.21
CA LYS A 53 -37.96 -17.67 -25.52
C LYS A 53 -38.22 -18.58 -24.32
N TYR A 54 -37.85 -18.14 -23.13
CA TYR A 54 -37.91 -18.93 -21.89
C TYR A 54 -38.95 -18.40 -20.88
N HIS A 55 -40.06 -17.86 -21.37
CA HIS A 55 -41.15 -17.28 -20.57
C HIS A 55 -41.74 -18.21 -19.48
N ASN A 56 -41.62 -19.53 -19.65
CA ASN A 56 -42.09 -20.54 -18.70
C ASN A 56 -41.13 -20.81 -17.53
N LYS A 57 -39.99 -20.12 -17.45
CA LYS A 57 -39.05 -20.27 -16.32
C LYS A 57 -39.64 -19.64 -15.05
N PRO A 58 -39.30 -20.16 -13.85
CA PRO A 58 -39.82 -19.63 -12.60
C PRO A 58 -39.48 -18.15 -12.36
N GLU A 59 -38.36 -17.70 -12.91
CA GLU A 59 -37.86 -16.33 -12.78
C GLU A 59 -37.39 -15.83 -14.14
N PRO A 60 -37.69 -14.57 -14.51
CA PRO A 60 -37.11 -13.97 -15.70
C PRO A 60 -35.62 -13.66 -15.48
N LEU A 61 -34.85 -13.74 -16.56
CA LEU A 61 -33.49 -13.22 -16.60
C LEU A 61 -33.52 -11.72 -16.30
N THR A 62 -32.79 -11.31 -15.28
CA THR A 62 -32.66 -9.93 -14.84
C THR A 62 -31.18 -9.62 -14.60
N LEU A 63 -30.68 -8.61 -15.28
CA LEU A 63 -29.28 -8.19 -15.20
C LEU A 63 -29.11 -6.97 -14.31
N ARG A 64 -28.04 -6.97 -13.52
CA ARG A 64 -27.72 -5.87 -12.61
C ARG A 64 -26.25 -5.51 -12.71
N ILE A 65 -25.94 -4.22 -12.78
CA ILE A 65 -24.56 -3.77 -12.55
C ILE A 65 -24.35 -3.74 -11.03
N THR A 66 -23.20 -4.23 -10.56
CA THR A 66 -22.89 -4.32 -9.13
C THR A 66 -21.48 -3.84 -8.81
N GLY A 67 -21.12 -3.84 -7.53
CA GLY A 67 -19.75 -3.56 -7.11
C GLY A 67 -19.48 -2.09 -6.87
N GLY A 68 -18.21 -1.69 -7.06
CA GLY A 68 -17.79 -0.31 -6.87
C GLY A 68 -18.43 0.67 -7.86
N TRP A 69 -18.86 0.17 -9.03
CA TRP A 69 -19.42 0.99 -10.09
C TRP A 69 -20.62 1.82 -9.62
N VAL A 70 -21.59 1.21 -8.93
CA VAL A 70 -22.82 1.90 -8.49
C VAL A 70 -22.49 3.04 -7.52
N ARG A 71 -21.64 2.75 -6.50
CA ARG A 71 -21.12 3.75 -5.55
C ARG A 71 -20.41 4.89 -6.28
N ASP A 72 -19.48 4.56 -7.18
CA ASP A 72 -18.63 5.54 -7.85
C ASP A 72 -19.46 6.48 -8.73
N LYS A 73 -20.44 5.94 -9.46
CA LYS A 73 -21.38 6.73 -10.27
C LYS A 73 -22.25 7.67 -9.43
N LEU A 74 -22.72 7.20 -8.27
CA LEU A 74 -23.51 8.02 -7.34
C LEU A 74 -22.66 9.13 -6.68
N LEU A 75 -21.36 8.90 -6.50
CA LEU A 75 -20.38 9.90 -6.07
C LEU A 75 -19.88 10.79 -7.22
N GLY A 76 -20.43 10.67 -8.44
CA GLY A 76 -20.02 11.48 -9.59
C GLY A 76 -18.64 11.12 -10.15
N GLN A 77 -18.09 9.97 -9.79
CA GLN A 77 -16.81 9.47 -10.28
C GLN A 77 -17.01 8.59 -11.53
N GLY A 78 -15.99 8.56 -12.39
CA GLY A 78 -15.89 7.55 -13.44
C GLY A 78 -15.56 6.18 -12.84
N SER A 79 -16.01 5.11 -13.49
CA SER A 79 -15.62 3.74 -13.15
C SER A 79 -15.34 2.99 -14.45
N HIS A 80 -14.26 2.21 -14.47
CA HIS A 80 -13.81 1.47 -15.66
C HIS A 80 -14.18 -0.02 -15.60
N ASP A 81 -14.50 -0.53 -14.42
CA ASP A 81 -14.82 -1.93 -14.19
C ASP A 81 -16.35 -2.09 -14.15
N LEU A 82 -16.90 -2.97 -15.00
CA LEU A 82 -18.34 -3.21 -15.09
C LEU A 82 -18.66 -4.66 -14.76
N ASP A 83 -19.05 -4.91 -13.50
CA ASP A 83 -19.51 -6.22 -13.04
C ASP A 83 -21.02 -6.39 -13.26
N ILE A 84 -21.42 -7.33 -14.11
CA ILE A 84 -22.81 -7.67 -14.41
C ILE A 84 -23.22 -8.95 -13.70
N ALA A 85 -24.10 -8.79 -12.70
CA ALA A 85 -24.70 -9.89 -11.96
C ALA A 85 -25.93 -10.47 -12.69
N ILE A 86 -25.95 -11.80 -12.80
CA ILE A 86 -26.97 -12.60 -13.49
C ILE A 86 -27.68 -13.52 -12.48
N ASN A 87 -29.01 -13.58 -12.52
CA ASN A 87 -29.80 -14.33 -11.53
C ASN A 87 -30.07 -15.80 -11.89
N VAL A 88 -30.31 -16.14 -13.16
CA VAL A 88 -30.81 -17.47 -13.55
C VAL A 88 -29.78 -18.45 -14.12
N MET A 89 -28.56 -17.99 -14.39
CA MET A 89 -27.52 -18.80 -15.03
C MET A 89 -26.12 -18.28 -14.69
N SER A 90 -25.08 -19.04 -15.05
CA SER A 90 -23.71 -18.60 -14.84
C SER A 90 -23.26 -17.51 -15.79
N GLY A 91 -22.20 -16.79 -15.40
CA GLY A 91 -21.58 -15.78 -16.25
C GLY A 91 -21.09 -16.36 -17.57
N GLU A 92 -20.52 -17.57 -17.55
CA GLU A 92 -20.09 -18.28 -18.76
C GLU A 92 -21.26 -18.65 -19.69
N GLN A 93 -22.35 -19.21 -19.15
CA GLN A 93 -23.54 -19.54 -19.93
C GLN A 93 -24.15 -18.29 -20.57
N PHE A 94 -24.27 -17.21 -19.79
CA PHE A 94 -24.78 -15.94 -20.29
C PHE A 94 -23.88 -15.35 -21.38
N ALA A 95 -22.57 -15.29 -21.16
CA ALA A 95 -21.62 -14.73 -22.12
C ALA A 95 -21.60 -15.53 -23.44
N THR A 96 -21.75 -16.85 -23.36
CA THR A 96 -21.86 -17.71 -24.55
C THR A 96 -23.12 -17.39 -25.35
N GLY A 97 -24.28 -17.31 -24.69
CA GLY A 97 -25.53 -16.97 -25.37
C GLY A 97 -25.57 -15.54 -25.91
N LEU A 98 -24.99 -14.56 -25.18
CA LEU A 98 -24.84 -13.19 -25.65
C LEU A 98 -23.94 -13.12 -26.89
N ASN A 99 -22.86 -13.90 -26.92
CA ASN A 99 -21.96 -13.99 -28.07
C ASN A 99 -22.67 -14.54 -29.32
N GLU A 100 -23.46 -15.61 -29.18
CA GLU A 100 -24.29 -16.15 -30.26
C GLU A 100 -25.31 -15.12 -30.77
N TYR A 101 -25.98 -14.40 -29.85
CA TYR A 101 -26.91 -13.32 -30.20
C TYR A 101 -26.21 -12.21 -31.00
N LEU A 102 -25.03 -11.77 -30.56
CA LEU A 102 -24.24 -10.75 -31.23
C LEU A 102 -23.80 -11.19 -32.63
N GLN A 103 -23.41 -12.44 -32.83
CA GLN A 103 -23.06 -12.96 -34.16
C GLN A 103 -24.23 -12.88 -35.15
N GLN A 104 -25.46 -12.99 -34.65
CA GLN A 104 -26.67 -12.90 -35.48
C GLN A 104 -27.15 -11.44 -35.69
N HIS A 105 -26.80 -10.53 -34.77
CA HIS A 105 -27.37 -9.16 -34.74
C HIS A 105 -26.32 -8.03 -34.79
N TYR A 106 -25.04 -8.31 -35.10
CA TYR A 106 -23.94 -7.33 -35.03
C TYR A 106 -24.19 -6.05 -35.84
N ALA A 107 -24.91 -6.16 -36.97
CA ALA A 107 -25.26 -5.04 -37.84
C ALA A 107 -26.05 -3.94 -37.09
N LYS A 108 -26.88 -4.32 -36.11
CA LYS A 108 -27.67 -3.39 -35.29
C LYS A 108 -26.80 -2.49 -34.40
N TYR A 109 -25.65 -3.00 -33.94
CA TYR A 109 -24.78 -2.31 -32.99
C TYR A 109 -23.55 -1.64 -33.63
N GLY A 110 -23.48 -1.62 -34.97
CA GLY A 110 -22.39 -0.99 -35.72
C GLY A 110 -21.01 -1.60 -35.46
N ALA A 111 -20.95 -2.84 -34.95
CA ALA A 111 -19.71 -3.52 -34.59
C ALA A 111 -19.38 -4.65 -35.57
N LYS A 112 -18.08 -4.86 -35.84
CA LYS A 112 -17.61 -6.07 -36.52
C LYS A 112 -17.53 -7.22 -35.52
N PRO A 113 -17.71 -8.49 -35.93
CA PRO A 113 -17.53 -9.68 -35.07
C PRO A 113 -16.14 -9.84 -34.43
N HIS A 114 -15.19 -8.94 -34.68
CA HIS A 114 -13.87 -8.94 -34.04
C HIS A 114 -13.74 -7.85 -32.96
N ASN A 115 -14.66 -6.87 -32.91
CA ASN A 115 -14.57 -5.73 -31.99
C ASN A 115 -15.18 -6.00 -30.60
N ILE A 116 -15.96 -7.07 -30.44
CA ILE A 116 -16.66 -7.41 -29.19
C ILE A 116 -16.09 -8.69 -28.51
N HIS A 117 -15.13 -9.36 -29.13
CA HIS A 117 -14.87 -10.78 -28.82
C HIS A 117 -13.45 -11.03 -28.30
N LYS A 118 -13.35 -11.16 -26.98
CA LYS A 118 -12.46 -12.12 -26.34
C LYS A 118 -13.12 -12.56 -25.04
N ILE A 119 -13.65 -13.80 -25.01
CA ILE A 119 -13.85 -14.49 -23.73
C ILE A 119 -12.48 -15.06 -23.41
N ASP A 120 -11.64 -14.29 -22.73
CA ASP A 120 -10.51 -14.91 -22.05
C ASP A 120 -11.12 -15.67 -20.88
N LYS A 121 -11.22 -17.00 -21.00
CA LYS A 121 -11.27 -17.82 -19.79
C LYS A 121 -10.01 -17.43 -19.01
N ASN A 122 -10.16 -16.87 -17.83
CA ASN A 122 -9.04 -16.69 -16.92
C ASN A 122 -9.00 -17.91 -15.99
N PRO A 123 -8.35 -19.02 -16.39
CA PRO A 123 -8.33 -20.25 -15.60
C PRO A 123 -7.68 -20.06 -14.23
N GLU A 124 -6.84 -19.03 -14.06
CA GLU A 124 -6.10 -18.80 -12.82
C GLU A 124 -6.96 -18.20 -11.69
N LYS A 125 -7.98 -17.39 -12.01
CA LYS A 125 -8.80 -16.73 -10.98
C LYS A 125 -9.98 -17.56 -10.46
N SER A 126 -10.43 -18.60 -11.17
CA SER A 126 -11.73 -19.19 -10.84
C SER A 126 -11.85 -20.69 -11.14
N LYS A 127 -11.20 -21.56 -10.36
CA LYS A 127 -11.62 -22.97 -10.30
C LYS A 127 -13.04 -23.17 -9.71
N HIS A 128 -13.60 -22.13 -9.09
CA HIS A 128 -14.86 -22.20 -8.33
C HIS A 128 -15.92 -21.18 -8.75
N LEU A 129 -15.64 -20.30 -9.72
CA LEU A 129 -16.55 -19.22 -10.11
C LEU A 129 -16.70 -19.23 -11.64
N GLU A 130 -17.88 -19.58 -12.14
CA GLU A 130 -18.20 -19.58 -13.56
C GLU A 130 -18.39 -18.14 -14.09
N THR A 131 -17.33 -17.33 -13.97
CA THR A 131 -17.25 -15.94 -14.42
C THR A 131 -16.73 -15.86 -15.84
N ALA A 132 -17.25 -14.93 -16.63
CA ALA A 132 -16.75 -14.66 -17.97
C ALA A 132 -16.42 -13.17 -18.13
N THR A 133 -15.19 -12.87 -18.51
CA THR A 133 -14.74 -11.51 -18.86
C THR A 133 -14.85 -11.33 -20.36
N THR A 134 -15.44 -10.21 -20.79
CA THR A 134 -15.58 -9.85 -22.21
C THR A 134 -15.27 -8.38 -22.43
N LYS A 135 -15.01 -7.98 -23.68
CA LYS A 135 -14.80 -6.57 -24.03
C LYS A 135 -15.96 -6.06 -24.89
N LEU A 136 -16.86 -5.28 -24.31
CA LEU A 136 -18.01 -4.70 -25.00
C LEU A 136 -17.76 -3.21 -25.28
N PHE A 137 -17.84 -2.80 -26.55
CA PHE A 137 -17.65 -1.39 -26.96
C PHE A 137 -16.36 -0.75 -26.42
N GLY A 138 -15.29 -1.54 -26.28
CA GLY A 138 -14.00 -1.09 -25.77
C GLY A 138 -13.82 -1.14 -24.24
N VAL A 139 -14.87 -1.47 -23.49
CA VAL A 139 -14.87 -1.58 -22.02
C VAL A 139 -14.85 -3.06 -21.60
N GLU A 140 -14.07 -3.38 -20.57
CA GLU A 140 -14.05 -4.71 -19.97
C GLU A 140 -15.29 -4.90 -19.09
N VAL A 141 -16.01 -5.99 -19.32
CA VAL A 141 -17.27 -6.33 -18.66
C VAL A 141 -17.17 -7.76 -18.13
N ASP A 142 -17.34 -7.89 -16.82
CA ASP A 142 -17.31 -9.16 -16.10
C ASP A 142 -18.73 -9.66 -15.85
N PHE A 143 -19.07 -10.82 -16.40
CA PHE A 143 -20.33 -11.50 -16.15
C PHE A 143 -20.17 -12.48 -14.99
N VAL A 144 -20.98 -12.30 -13.96
CA VAL A 144 -20.93 -13.10 -12.73
C VAL A 144 -22.34 -13.53 -12.35
N ASN A 145 -22.51 -14.76 -11.86
CA ASN A 145 -23.78 -15.14 -11.23
C ASN A 145 -23.87 -14.57 -9.81
N LEU A 146 -25.10 -14.34 -9.35
CA LEU A 146 -25.41 -14.05 -7.95
C LEU A 146 -25.03 -15.23 -7.05
N ARG A 147 -24.49 -14.92 -5.87
CA ARG A 147 -23.91 -15.91 -4.97
C ARG A 147 -24.51 -15.84 -3.58
N SER A 148 -24.79 -17.02 -3.03
CA SER A 148 -24.97 -17.25 -1.60
C SER A 148 -23.72 -17.96 -1.08
N GLU A 149 -23.12 -17.45 -0.01
CA GLU A 149 -21.85 -17.95 0.55
C GLU A 149 -22.08 -18.55 1.94
N LYS A 150 -21.58 -19.78 2.16
CA LYS A 150 -21.55 -20.41 3.48
C LYS A 150 -20.11 -20.62 3.92
N TYR A 151 -19.69 -19.86 4.94
CA TYR A 151 -18.34 -19.93 5.52
C TYR A 151 -18.22 -21.07 6.52
N THR A 152 -16.98 -21.50 6.75
CA THR A 152 -16.64 -22.43 7.84
C THR A 152 -15.72 -21.72 8.82
N GLU A 153 -15.70 -22.16 10.07
CA GLU A 153 -14.84 -21.54 11.09
C GLU A 153 -13.36 -21.59 10.75
N LEU A 154 -12.92 -22.58 9.95
CA LEU A 154 -11.51 -22.82 9.65
C LEU A 154 -11.03 -22.22 8.32
N SER A 155 -11.93 -21.81 7.43
CA SER A 155 -11.56 -21.36 6.08
C SER A 155 -12.26 -20.07 5.70
N ARG A 156 -11.50 -19.13 5.13
CA ARG A 156 -12.04 -17.93 4.46
C ARG A 156 -12.69 -18.22 3.11
N ILE A 157 -12.56 -19.43 2.58
CA ILE A 157 -13.13 -19.81 1.28
C ILE A 157 -14.50 -20.42 1.57
N PRO A 158 -15.60 -19.73 1.24
CA PRO A 158 -16.93 -20.26 1.47
C PRO A 158 -17.31 -21.33 0.44
N LYS A 159 -18.31 -22.13 0.76
CA LYS A 159 -19.08 -22.87 -0.24
C LYS A 159 -20.00 -21.88 -0.95
N VAL A 160 -19.88 -21.79 -2.27
CA VAL A 160 -20.65 -20.86 -3.10
C VAL A 160 -21.81 -21.61 -3.75
N CYS A 161 -23.01 -21.08 -3.62
CA CYS A 161 -24.22 -21.52 -4.33
C CYS A 161 -24.80 -20.36 -5.16
N PHE A 162 -25.68 -20.67 -6.11
CA PHE A 162 -26.55 -19.64 -6.68
C PHE A 162 -27.37 -18.99 -5.57
N GLY A 163 -27.41 -17.67 -5.57
CA GLY A 163 -28.10 -16.88 -4.55
C GLY A 163 -29.02 -15.82 -5.16
N THR A 164 -29.83 -15.24 -4.30
CA THR A 164 -30.66 -14.06 -4.60
C THR A 164 -29.83 -12.77 -4.58
N PRO A 165 -30.35 -11.65 -5.13
CA PRO A 165 -29.68 -10.35 -5.01
C PRO A 165 -29.46 -9.92 -3.55
N GLU A 166 -30.39 -10.26 -2.67
CA GLU A 166 -30.30 -9.97 -1.24
C GLU A 166 -29.17 -10.77 -0.59
N GLU A 167 -29.08 -12.07 -0.84
CA GLU A 167 -27.96 -12.89 -0.34
C GLU A 167 -26.60 -12.40 -0.87
N ASP A 168 -26.52 -12.00 -2.14
CA ASP A 168 -25.29 -11.44 -2.73
C ASP A 168 -24.92 -10.07 -2.14
N ALA A 169 -25.92 -9.26 -1.77
CA ALA A 169 -25.72 -7.99 -1.09
C ALA A 169 -25.20 -8.19 0.34
N LEU A 170 -25.84 -9.09 1.09
CA LEU A 170 -25.55 -9.32 2.51
C LEU A 170 -24.16 -9.92 2.75
N ARG A 171 -23.65 -10.72 1.80
CA ARG A 171 -22.30 -11.28 1.90
C ARG A 171 -21.18 -10.28 1.65
N ARG A 172 -21.43 -8.99 1.34
CA ARG A 172 -20.36 -8.02 1.01
C ARG A 172 -19.76 -7.33 2.23
N ASP A 173 -18.68 -6.60 1.98
CA ASP A 173 -17.92 -5.90 3.02
C ASP A 173 -18.60 -4.61 3.53
N ALA A 174 -19.24 -3.85 2.64
CA ALA A 174 -19.89 -2.59 2.98
C ALA A 174 -21.26 -2.45 2.30
N THR A 175 -22.22 -1.81 2.97
CA THR A 175 -23.58 -1.52 2.45
C THR A 175 -23.52 -0.74 1.14
N LEU A 176 -22.65 0.27 1.05
CA LEU A 176 -22.46 1.06 -0.17
C LEU A 176 -21.86 0.28 -1.35
N ASN A 177 -21.16 -0.83 -1.09
CA ASN A 177 -20.64 -1.74 -2.13
C ASN A 177 -21.63 -2.83 -2.50
N ALA A 178 -22.74 -2.91 -1.77
CA ALA A 178 -23.82 -3.88 -1.94
C ALA A 178 -25.01 -3.30 -2.71
N LEU A 179 -24.84 -2.13 -3.32
CA LEU A 179 -25.82 -1.53 -4.21
C LEU A 179 -25.79 -2.21 -5.58
N PHE A 180 -26.97 -2.29 -6.20
CA PHE A 180 -27.16 -2.83 -7.54
C PHE A 180 -27.81 -1.78 -8.43
N TYR A 181 -27.56 -1.83 -9.73
CA TYR A 181 -28.29 -1.05 -10.71
C TYR A 181 -29.00 -2.00 -11.68
N ASN A 182 -30.33 -2.00 -11.65
CA ASN A 182 -31.15 -2.83 -12.52
C ASN A 182 -31.12 -2.25 -13.94
N ILE A 183 -30.53 -2.99 -14.89
CA ILE A 183 -30.28 -2.50 -16.25
C ILE A 183 -31.59 -2.28 -17.02
N HIS A 184 -32.59 -3.14 -16.79
CA HIS A 184 -33.86 -3.07 -17.50
C HIS A 184 -34.74 -1.93 -16.97
N LYS A 185 -34.80 -1.76 -15.64
CA LYS A 185 -35.61 -0.71 -15.00
C LYS A 185 -34.92 0.66 -14.97
N GLY A 186 -33.59 0.69 -15.10
CA GLY A 186 -32.80 1.91 -14.98
C GLY A 186 -32.76 2.51 -13.57
N GLU A 187 -32.93 1.68 -12.53
CA GLU A 187 -33.01 2.11 -11.13
C GLU A 187 -31.94 1.45 -10.25
N VAL A 188 -31.54 2.15 -9.18
CA VAL A 188 -30.67 1.60 -8.14
C VAL A 188 -31.51 0.78 -7.16
N GLU A 189 -31.08 -0.45 -6.90
CA GLU A 189 -31.68 -1.37 -5.93
C GLU A 189 -30.76 -1.47 -4.70
N ASP A 190 -31.31 -1.19 -3.50
CA ASP A 190 -30.62 -1.28 -2.22
C ASP A 190 -31.24 -2.37 -1.34
N PHE A 191 -30.74 -3.60 -1.50
CA PHE A 191 -31.21 -4.76 -0.73
C PHE A 191 -30.82 -4.68 0.75
N THR A 192 -29.80 -3.88 1.11
CA THR A 192 -29.42 -3.67 2.51
C THR A 192 -30.33 -2.66 3.22
N LYS A 193 -31.12 -1.89 2.46
CA LYS A 193 -32.02 -0.81 2.93
C LYS A 193 -31.30 0.31 3.69
N ARG A 194 -29.97 0.37 3.58
CA ARG A 194 -29.10 1.34 4.26
C ARG A 194 -28.04 1.91 3.34
N GLY A 195 -27.57 1.17 2.33
CA GLY A 195 -26.47 1.56 1.45
C GLY A 195 -26.63 2.94 0.79
N LEU A 196 -27.83 3.32 0.35
CA LEU A 196 -28.07 4.66 -0.22
C LEU A 196 -27.95 5.77 0.84
N GLN A 197 -28.46 5.54 2.05
CA GLN A 197 -28.41 6.49 3.16
C GLN A 197 -26.98 6.58 3.73
N ASP A 198 -26.31 5.44 3.93
CA ASP A 198 -24.92 5.36 4.37
C ASP A 198 -23.98 6.07 3.37
N LEU A 199 -24.23 5.92 2.05
CA LEU A 199 -23.46 6.63 1.01
C LEU A 199 -23.68 8.15 1.08
N LYS A 200 -24.91 8.60 1.38
CA LYS A 200 -25.24 10.00 1.57
C LYS A 200 -24.57 10.60 2.81
N ASP A 201 -24.55 9.84 3.90
CA ASP A 201 -24.00 10.28 5.16
C ASP A 201 -22.47 10.13 5.22
N GLY A 202 -21.86 9.42 4.26
CA GLY A 202 -20.43 9.13 4.24
C GLY A 202 -20.03 8.17 5.37
N VAL A 203 -20.85 7.13 5.57
CA VAL A 203 -20.68 6.12 6.63
C VAL A 203 -20.40 4.76 6.01
N LEU A 204 -19.39 4.07 6.51
CA LEU A 204 -19.05 2.70 6.17
C LEU A 204 -19.66 1.77 7.21
N ARG A 205 -20.63 0.98 6.77
CA ARG A 205 -21.34 -0.02 7.57
C ARG A 205 -21.30 -1.38 6.87
N THR A 206 -21.24 -2.46 7.65
CA THR A 206 -21.37 -3.82 7.12
C THR A 206 -22.85 -4.19 6.90
N PRO A 207 -23.21 -4.94 5.83
CA PRO A 207 -24.59 -5.38 5.62
C PRO A 207 -25.13 -6.32 6.72
N LEU A 208 -24.28 -7.23 7.18
CA LEU A 208 -24.51 -8.12 8.32
C LEU A 208 -23.80 -7.58 9.57
N PRO A 209 -24.08 -8.14 10.77
CA PRO A 209 -23.33 -7.78 11.97
C PRO A 209 -21.81 -7.82 11.74
N ALA A 210 -21.10 -6.80 12.22
CA ALA A 210 -19.69 -6.60 11.90
C ALA A 210 -18.81 -7.78 12.31
N LYS A 211 -19.05 -8.33 13.51
CA LYS A 211 -18.35 -9.51 14.01
C LYS A 211 -18.46 -10.71 13.07
N GLN A 212 -19.67 -11.04 12.62
CA GLN A 212 -19.89 -12.14 11.66
C GLN A 212 -19.15 -11.85 10.35
N THR A 213 -19.31 -10.63 9.82
CA THR A 213 -18.69 -10.19 8.57
C THR A 213 -17.16 -10.35 8.61
N PHE A 214 -16.53 -10.02 9.73
CA PHE A 214 -15.09 -10.13 9.92
C PHE A 214 -14.61 -11.54 10.23
N LEU A 215 -15.40 -12.37 10.93
CA LEU A 215 -15.06 -13.79 11.13
C LEU A 215 -15.13 -14.58 9.82
N ASP A 216 -16.03 -14.21 8.90
CA ASP A 216 -16.15 -14.81 7.58
C ASP A 216 -14.93 -14.51 6.69
N ASP A 217 -14.55 -13.23 6.53
CA ASP A 217 -13.30 -12.82 5.87
C ASP A 217 -12.65 -11.64 6.62
N PRO A 218 -11.64 -11.89 7.48
CA PRO A 218 -10.98 -10.84 8.25
C PRO A 218 -10.33 -9.73 7.41
N LEU A 219 -10.02 -9.99 6.13
CA LEU A 219 -9.48 -8.96 5.23
C LEU A 219 -10.45 -7.78 5.05
N ARG A 220 -11.76 -7.99 5.29
CA ARG A 220 -12.78 -6.93 5.17
C ARG A 220 -12.50 -5.75 6.10
N VAL A 221 -11.83 -5.98 7.25
CA VAL A 221 -11.37 -4.90 8.13
C VAL A 221 -10.45 -3.94 7.38
N LEU A 222 -9.39 -4.45 6.75
CA LEU A 222 -8.47 -3.61 5.97
C LEU A 222 -9.15 -2.98 4.75
N ARG A 223 -10.08 -3.69 4.11
CA ARG A 223 -10.83 -3.14 2.97
C ARG A 223 -11.70 -1.95 3.39
N LEU A 224 -12.39 -2.04 4.52
CA LEU A 224 -13.17 -0.93 5.08
C LEU A 224 -12.27 0.25 5.45
N ILE A 225 -11.13 0.00 6.10
CA ILE A 225 -10.13 1.03 6.40
C ILE A 225 -9.64 1.71 5.10
N ARG A 226 -9.36 0.93 4.05
CA ARG A 226 -8.98 1.45 2.74
C ARG A 226 -10.09 2.29 2.11
N PHE A 227 -11.34 1.90 2.23
CA PHE A 227 -12.45 2.71 1.72
C PHE A 227 -12.64 3.99 2.53
N ALA A 228 -12.48 3.93 3.84
CA ALA A 228 -12.55 5.09 4.72
C ALA A 228 -11.49 6.12 4.32
N SER A 229 -10.24 5.69 4.11
CA SER A 229 -9.16 6.57 3.69
C SER A 229 -9.30 7.09 2.24
N ARG A 230 -9.79 6.24 1.32
CA ARG A 230 -9.98 6.63 -0.08
C ARG A 230 -11.09 7.68 -0.25
N PHE A 231 -12.22 7.49 0.42
CA PHE A 231 -13.42 8.33 0.26
C PHE A 231 -13.59 9.37 1.36
N ASN A 232 -12.70 9.39 2.36
CA ASN A 232 -12.81 10.21 3.57
C ASN A 232 -14.14 9.97 4.31
N PHE A 233 -14.56 8.70 4.38
CA PHE A 233 -15.77 8.29 5.07
C PHE A 233 -15.46 7.88 6.51
N THR A 234 -16.48 7.99 7.35
CA THR A 234 -16.42 7.52 8.74
C THR A 234 -16.82 6.04 8.81
N ILE A 235 -16.21 5.27 9.70
CA ILE A 235 -16.66 3.89 9.97
C ILE A 235 -17.70 3.95 11.09
N ASP A 236 -18.81 3.24 10.90
CA ASP A 236 -19.84 3.08 11.93
C ASP A 236 -19.20 2.69 13.28
N PRO A 237 -19.51 3.39 14.40
CA PRO A 237 -18.95 3.08 15.72
C PRO A 237 -19.08 1.61 16.13
N GLU A 238 -20.19 0.94 15.81
CA GLU A 238 -20.38 -0.49 16.12
C GLU A 238 -19.41 -1.35 15.32
N VAL A 239 -19.23 -1.03 14.04
CA VAL A 239 -18.27 -1.72 13.16
C VAL A 239 -16.84 -1.48 13.64
N MET A 240 -16.50 -0.24 14.01
CA MET A 240 -15.18 0.12 14.50
C MET A 240 -14.82 -0.62 15.79
N ALA A 241 -15.79 -0.82 16.70
CA ALA A 241 -15.56 -1.56 17.94
C ALA A 241 -15.20 -3.03 17.69
N GLU A 242 -15.82 -3.67 16.70
CA GLU A 242 -15.56 -5.07 16.35
C GLU A 242 -14.24 -5.28 15.58
N MET A 243 -13.67 -4.23 14.97
CA MET A 243 -12.40 -4.35 14.24
C MET A 243 -11.22 -4.75 15.15
N GLY A 244 -11.23 -4.31 16.41
CA GLY A 244 -10.17 -4.60 17.38
C GLY A 244 -10.46 -5.80 18.28
N ASP A 245 -11.52 -6.57 18.02
CA ASP A 245 -11.86 -7.75 18.83
C ASP A 245 -10.74 -8.82 18.72
N PRO A 246 -10.25 -9.38 19.85
CA PRO A 246 -9.19 -10.40 19.84
C PRO A 246 -9.48 -11.62 18.96
N GLN A 247 -10.74 -12.04 18.82
CA GLN A 247 -11.14 -13.14 17.94
C GLN A 247 -10.91 -12.77 16.47
N ILE A 248 -11.12 -11.51 16.09
CA ILE A 248 -10.83 -11.03 14.75
C ILE A 248 -9.32 -11.04 14.49
N ASN A 249 -8.51 -10.64 15.48
CA ASN A 249 -7.05 -10.71 15.36
C ASN A 249 -6.54 -12.16 15.16
N VAL A 250 -7.09 -13.12 15.91
CA VAL A 250 -6.78 -14.55 15.74
C VAL A 250 -7.24 -15.06 14.37
N ALA A 251 -8.44 -14.69 13.93
CA ALA A 251 -8.96 -15.04 12.62
C ALA A 251 -8.09 -14.46 11.50
N PHE A 252 -7.57 -13.25 11.68
CA PHE A 252 -6.71 -12.58 10.71
C PHE A 252 -5.41 -13.38 10.48
N ASN A 253 -4.76 -13.81 11.55
CA ASN A 253 -3.53 -14.60 11.48
C ASN A 253 -3.73 -16.01 10.91
N SER A 254 -4.89 -16.63 11.14
CA SER A 254 -5.16 -18.00 10.72
C SER A 254 -5.77 -18.11 9.31
N LYS A 255 -6.63 -17.17 8.92
CA LYS A 255 -7.40 -17.25 7.67
C LYS A 255 -6.83 -16.42 6.51
N ILE A 256 -6.08 -15.35 6.79
CA ILE A 256 -5.62 -14.41 5.76
C ILE A 256 -4.14 -14.62 5.44
N SER A 257 -3.86 -14.93 4.17
CA SER A 257 -2.49 -14.99 3.67
C SER A 257 -1.83 -13.62 3.72
N ARG A 258 -0.55 -13.57 4.10
CA ARG A 258 0.27 -12.36 4.17
C ARG A 258 0.26 -11.51 2.88
N GLU A 259 0.23 -12.17 1.72
CA GLU A 259 0.13 -11.50 0.42
C GLU A 259 -1.13 -10.63 0.29
N ARG A 260 -2.29 -11.10 0.78
CA ARG A 260 -3.53 -10.31 0.75
C ARG A 260 -3.47 -9.11 1.70
N VAL A 261 -2.80 -9.26 2.85
CA VAL A 261 -2.53 -8.16 3.78
C VAL A 261 -1.67 -7.11 3.09
N GLY A 262 -0.59 -7.55 2.45
CA GLY A 262 0.31 -6.74 1.63
C GLY A 262 -0.40 -5.92 0.57
N VAL A 263 -1.17 -6.58 -0.28
CA VAL A 263 -1.91 -5.92 -1.38
C VAL A 263 -2.88 -4.86 -0.86
N GLU A 264 -3.58 -5.11 0.24
CA GLU A 264 -4.47 -4.10 0.82
C GLU A 264 -3.69 -2.96 1.49
N MET A 265 -2.56 -3.26 2.15
CA MET A 265 -1.69 -2.25 2.74
C MET A 265 -1.03 -1.35 1.69
N GLU A 266 -0.54 -1.90 0.58
CA GLU A 266 0.00 -1.13 -0.54
C GLU A 266 -1.04 -0.13 -1.06
N LYS A 267 -2.28 -0.59 -1.32
CA LYS A 267 -3.37 0.30 -1.75
C LYS A 267 -3.72 1.37 -0.71
N ILE A 268 -3.61 1.05 0.58
CA ILE A 268 -3.82 2.01 1.67
C ILE A 268 -2.72 3.08 1.64
N LEU A 269 -1.46 2.65 1.56
CA LEU A 269 -0.29 3.51 1.66
C LEU A 269 -0.07 4.37 0.42
N VAL A 270 -0.49 3.90 -0.75
CA VAL A 270 -0.50 4.64 -2.02
C VAL A 270 -1.76 5.49 -2.20
N GLY A 271 -2.78 5.28 -1.36
CA GLY A 271 -4.04 6.00 -1.42
C GLY A 271 -3.91 7.51 -1.13
N PRO A 272 -5.00 8.28 -1.31
CA PRO A 272 -4.99 9.73 -1.15
C PRO A 272 -4.80 10.19 0.31
N THR A 273 -5.30 9.42 1.28
CA THR A 273 -5.28 9.80 2.71
C THR A 273 -4.72 8.67 3.58
N PRO A 274 -3.46 8.25 3.40
CA PRO A 274 -2.88 7.12 4.14
C PRO A 274 -2.90 7.37 5.66
N LEU A 275 -2.77 8.63 6.10
CA LEU A 275 -2.79 9.01 7.51
C LEU A 275 -4.10 8.62 8.22
N LEU A 276 -5.25 8.78 7.55
CA LEU A 276 -6.54 8.37 8.09
C LEU A 276 -6.61 6.84 8.23
N ALA A 277 -6.09 6.09 7.24
CA ALA A 277 -6.03 4.64 7.34
C ALA A 277 -5.16 4.18 8.52
N LEU A 278 -3.98 4.80 8.68
CA LEU A 278 -3.06 4.51 9.78
C LEU A 278 -3.70 4.83 11.14
N GLN A 279 -4.47 5.92 11.23
CA GLN A 279 -5.25 6.25 12.43
C GLN A 279 -6.27 5.17 12.76
N LEU A 280 -6.97 4.63 11.76
CA LEU A 280 -7.93 3.54 11.97
C LEU A 280 -7.24 2.24 12.36
N ILE A 281 -6.10 1.90 11.73
CA ILE A 281 -5.26 0.75 12.09
C ILE A 281 -4.81 0.85 13.55
N GLN A 282 -4.29 2.01 13.96
CA GLN A 282 -3.82 2.27 15.31
C GLN A 282 -4.96 2.16 16.33
N ARG A 283 -6.13 2.72 16.03
CA ARG A 283 -7.31 2.66 16.92
C ARG A 283 -7.90 1.25 17.02
N ALA A 284 -7.76 0.45 15.98
CA ALA A 284 -8.22 -0.94 15.95
C ALA A 284 -7.16 -1.94 16.47
N HIS A 285 -5.98 -1.48 16.90
CA HIS A 285 -4.88 -2.34 17.38
C HIS A 285 -4.46 -3.42 16.36
N LEU A 286 -4.43 -3.05 15.08
CA LEU A 286 -4.12 -3.97 13.98
C LEU A 286 -2.63 -3.96 13.60
N GLU A 287 -1.83 -3.04 14.12
CA GLU A 287 -0.40 -2.90 13.79
C GLU A 287 0.40 -4.18 14.04
N ASN A 288 0.13 -4.92 15.11
CA ASN A 288 0.85 -6.16 15.41
C ASN A 288 0.48 -7.29 14.43
N VAL A 289 -0.77 -7.30 13.98
CA VAL A 289 -1.27 -8.24 12.97
C VAL A 289 -0.71 -7.89 11.58
N ILE A 290 -0.67 -6.61 11.24
CA ILE A 290 -0.19 -6.11 9.95
C ILE A 290 1.32 -6.21 9.84
N PHE A 291 2.06 -5.73 10.83
CA PHE A 291 3.52 -5.70 10.85
C PHE A 291 4.12 -6.90 11.59
N PHE A 292 3.52 -8.08 11.44
CA PHE A 292 4.06 -9.31 11.99
C PHE A 292 5.32 -9.74 11.23
N TRP A 293 6.37 -10.09 11.97
CA TRP A 293 7.72 -10.20 11.43
C TRP A 293 7.96 -11.45 10.57
N HIS A 294 7.27 -12.56 10.78
CA HIS A 294 7.43 -13.76 9.94
C HIS A 294 6.24 -14.73 10.03
N ASN A 295 5.82 -15.32 8.91
CA ASN A 295 4.62 -16.16 8.88
C ASN A 295 4.86 -17.67 8.99
N ASP A 296 6.08 -18.16 8.76
CA ASP A 296 6.43 -19.56 8.98
C ASP A 296 6.60 -19.85 10.48
N SER A 297 5.66 -20.62 11.06
CA SER A 297 5.69 -21.01 12.47
C SER A 297 6.97 -21.74 12.89
N SER A 298 7.63 -22.45 11.97
CA SER A 298 8.90 -23.12 12.27
C SER A 298 10.06 -22.13 12.41
N VAL A 299 10.04 -21.05 11.62
CA VAL A 299 10.99 -19.94 11.75
C VAL A 299 10.71 -19.13 13.01
N VAL A 300 9.43 -18.89 13.31
CA VAL A 300 8.99 -18.22 14.54
C VAL A 300 9.52 -18.95 15.77
N LYS A 301 9.16 -20.22 15.92
CA LYS A 301 9.59 -21.06 17.04
C LYS A 301 11.11 -21.15 17.16
N PHE A 302 11.82 -21.29 16.03
CA PHE A 302 13.27 -21.36 16.06
C PHE A 302 13.90 -20.07 16.59
N ASN A 303 13.39 -18.90 16.21
CA ASN A 303 13.90 -17.62 16.70
C ASN A 303 13.52 -17.38 18.17
N GLU A 304 12.34 -17.82 18.61
CA GLU A 304 11.95 -17.79 20.03
C GLU A 304 12.96 -18.51 20.92
N GLU A 305 13.57 -19.60 20.43
CA GLU A 305 14.54 -20.40 21.17
C GLU A 305 16.00 -19.93 20.99
N ASN A 306 16.34 -19.24 19.88
CA ASN A 306 17.74 -19.05 19.47
C ASN A 306 18.15 -17.61 19.11
N CYS A 307 17.20 -16.68 18.95
CA CYS A 307 17.51 -15.31 18.50
C CYS A 307 17.87 -14.40 19.68
N GLN A 308 19.01 -13.71 19.58
CA GLN A 308 19.52 -12.81 20.62
C GLN A 308 18.67 -11.56 20.83
N ASP A 309 18.01 -11.07 19.79
CA ASP A 309 17.17 -9.87 19.87
C ASP A 309 15.71 -10.18 20.19
N MET A 310 15.35 -11.44 20.42
CA MET A 310 13.95 -11.84 20.56
C MET A 310 13.23 -11.14 21.72
N ASP A 311 13.91 -10.96 22.86
CA ASP A 311 13.35 -10.22 23.99
C ASP A 311 13.02 -8.77 23.64
N LYS A 312 13.89 -8.11 22.85
CA LYS A 312 13.66 -6.74 22.37
C LYS A 312 12.52 -6.69 21.36
N ILE A 313 12.47 -7.65 20.44
CA ILE A 313 11.39 -7.77 19.46
C ILE A 313 10.05 -7.95 20.19
N ASN A 314 10.00 -8.87 21.15
CA ASN A 314 8.81 -9.12 21.97
C ASN A 314 8.41 -7.88 22.78
N HIS A 315 9.38 -7.15 23.33
CA HIS A 315 9.11 -5.88 24.02
C HIS A 315 8.43 -4.85 23.11
N VAL A 316 8.84 -4.74 21.84
CA VAL A 316 8.20 -3.82 20.89
C VAL A 316 6.72 -4.17 20.65
N TYR A 317 6.40 -5.46 20.52
CA TYR A 317 5.02 -5.93 20.27
C TYR A 317 4.15 -5.95 21.53
N ASN A 318 4.65 -6.51 22.63
CA ASN A 318 3.88 -6.79 23.84
C ASN A 318 3.60 -5.52 24.67
N ASP A 319 4.53 -4.56 24.66
CA ASP A 319 4.42 -3.35 25.49
C ASP A 319 3.77 -2.19 24.72
N ASN A 320 3.08 -2.50 23.62
CA ASN A 320 2.40 -1.53 22.75
C ASN A 320 3.30 -0.40 22.22
N ILE A 321 4.61 -0.66 22.09
CA ILE A 321 5.58 0.33 21.61
C ILE A 321 5.25 0.71 20.16
N LEU A 322 4.99 -0.28 19.30
CA LEU A 322 4.65 -0.02 17.90
C LEU A 322 3.35 0.79 17.77
N ASN A 323 2.30 0.46 18.55
CA ASN A 323 1.05 1.23 18.56
C ASN A 323 1.25 2.67 19.02
N SER A 324 1.98 2.85 20.12
CA SER A 324 2.26 4.17 20.71
C SER A 324 3.12 5.03 19.78
N HIS A 325 4.12 4.42 19.14
CA HIS A 325 4.93 5.06 18.11
C HIS A 325 4.09 5.49 16.91
N LEU A 326 3.25 4.59 16.39
CA LEU A 326 2.34 4.88 15.29
C LEU A 326 1.39 6.04 15.63
N LYS A 327 0.83 6.07 16.84
CA LYS A 327 0.02 7.18 17.34
C LYS A 327 0.78 8.51 17.32
N SER A 328 1.99 8.54 17.88
CA SER A 328 2.84 9.74 17.90
C SER A 328 3.18 10.22 16.49
N PHE A 329 3.53 9.29 15.60
CA PHE A 329 3.76 9.57 14.18
C PHE A 329 2.54 10.23 13.54
N ILE A 330 1.36 9.64 13.72
CA ILE A 330 0.11 10.16 13.12
C ILE A 330 -0.21 11.57 13.63
N GLU A 331 -0.11 11.81 14.94
CA GLU A 331 -0.39 13.11 15.54
C GLU A 331 0.55 14.22 15.06
N LEU A 332 1.80 13.88 14.76
CA LEU A 332 2.85 14.84 14.40
C LEU A 332 3.05 14.99 12.88
N TYR A 333 2.53 14.04 12.09
CA TYR A 333 2.67 14.02 10.64
C TYR A 333 2.22 15.31 9.92
N PRO A 334 1.09 15.96 10.26
CA PRO A 334 0.70 17.20 9.60
C PRO A 334 1.71 18.33 9.79
N MET A 335 2.20 18.52 11.02
CA MET A 335 3.23 19.51 11.35
C MET A 335 4.56 19.16 10.66
N PHE A 336 4.90 17.88 10.59
CA PHE A 336 6.08 17.38 9.88
C PHE A 336 6.04 17.75 8.39
N LEU A 337 4.93 17.46 7.70
CA LEU A 337 4.74 17.77 6.28
C LEU A 337 4.59 19.27 5.99
N GLU A 338 4.15 20.08 6.94
CA GLU A 338 4.14 21.54 6.81
C GLU A 338 5.55 22.11 6.78
N LYS A 339 6.45 21.59 7.62
CA LYS A 339 7.84 22.02 7.68
C LYS A 339 8.72 21.50 6.53
N LEU A 340 8.22 20.55 5.74
CA LEU A 340 8.97 19.91 4.65
C LEU A 340 8.23 19.95 3.30
N PRO A 341 8.22 21.11 2.60
CA PRO A 341 7.62 21.22 1.27
C PRO A 341 8.20 20.23 0.25
N ILE A 342 9.52 19.97 0.32
CA ILE A 342 10.23 19.03 -0.57
C ILE A 342 9.70 17.60 -0.40
N LEU A 343 9.48 17.17 0.85
CA LEU A 343 8.91 15.85 1.14
C LEU A 343 7.49 15.74 0.59
N ARG A 344 6.66 16.79 0.79
CA ARG A 344 5.30 16.83 0.26
C ARG A 344 5.26 16.71 -1.25
N GLU A 345 6.17 17.39 -1.96
CA GLU A 345 6.32 17.30 -3.41
C GLU A 345 6.68 15.87 -3.85
N LYS A 346 7.63 15.22 -3.17
CA LYS A 346 8.05 13.84 -3.49
C LYS A 346 6.94 12.82 -3.28
N ILE A 347 6.24 12.90 -2.15
CA ILE A 347 5.08 12.07 -1.83
C ILE A 347 4.01 12.22 -2.92
N GLY A 348 3.71 13.45 -3.34
CA GLY A 348 2.73 13.72 -4.40
C GLY A 348 3.13 13.22 -5.80
N ARG A 349 4.43 12.99 -6.05
CA ARG A 349 4.95 12.51 -7.35
C ARG A 349 5.16 11.00 -7.42
N SER A 350 5.52 10.37 -6.31
CA SER A 350 5.92 8.97 -6.29
C SER A 350 5.19 8.19 -5.19
N PRO A 351 4.15 7.41 -5.58
CA PRO A 351 3.47 6.49 -4.68
C PRO A 351 4.41 5.50 -3.97
N GLY A 352 5.41 4.97 -4.69
CA GLY A 352 6.39 4.05 -4.11
C GLY A 352 7.25 4.73 -3.05
N PHE A 353 7.66 5.98 -3.28
CA PHE A 353 8.37 6.77 -2.28
C PHE A 353 7.51 7.03 -1.05
N GLN A 354 6.23 7.41 -1.23
CA GLN A 354 5.27 7.59 -0.13
C GLN A 354 5.16 6.33 0.73
N GLN A 355 4.98 5.17 0.10
CA GLN A 355 4.93 3.88 0.81
C GLN A 355 6.22 3.61 1.59
N ASN A 356 7.37 3.71 0.94
CA ASN A 356 8.65 3.34 1.55
C ASN A 356 9.04 4.30 2.69
N PHE A 357 8.76 5.59 2.55
CA PHE A 357 8.94 6.58 3.62
C PHE A 357 8.01 6.28 4.81
N ILE A 358 6.71 6.08 4.58
CA ILE A 358 5.76 5.82 5.67
C ILE A 358 6.10 4.52 6.40
N LEU A 359 6.39 3.43 5.66
CA LEU A 359 6.79 2.17 6.28
C LEU A 359 8.08 2.30 7.09
N SER A 360 9.07 3.05 6.56
CA SER A 360 10.31 3.32 7.30
C SER A 360 10.06 4.10 8.59
N ALA A 361 9.20 5.12 8.55
CA ALA A 361 8.85 5.90 9.73
C ALA A 361 8.09 5.07 10.77
N ILE A 362 7.17 4.20 10.36
CA ILE A 362 6.41 3.32 11.26
C ILE A 362 7.30 2.25 11.90
N LEU A 363 8.23 1.67 11.13
CA LEU A 363 9.07 0.57 11.57
C LEU A 363 10.37 1.01 12.27
N SER A 364 10.59 2.31 12.51
CA SER A 364 11.78 2.79 13.21
C SER A 364 12.03 2.16 14.59
N PRO A 365 11.01 1.75 15.39
CA PRO A 365 11.24 1.01 16.63
C PRO A 365 11.91 -0.37 16.44
N MET A 366 11.92 -0.89 15.22
CA MET A 366 12.56 -2.17 14.86
C MET A 366 14.02 -2.00 14.37
N ALA A 367 14.55 -0.78 14.41
CA ALA A 367 15.89 -0.49 13.89
C ALA A 367 16.97 -1.37 14.52
N ASN A 368 17.80 -1.97 13.67
CA ASN A 368 18.93 -2.84 14.01
C ASN A 368 18.57 -4.14 14.74
N LEU A 369 17.29 -4.47 14.91
CA LEU A 369 16.88 -5.78 15.43
C LEU A 369 17.00 -6.84 14.33
N GLN A 370 17.53 -8.00 14.69
CA GLN A 370 17.77 -9.09 13.72
C GLN A 370 17.07 -10.38 14.12
N ILE A 371 16.76 -11.21 13.11
CA ILE A 371 16.27 -12.57 13.26
C ILE A 371 17.08 -13.53 12.39
N ILE A 372 17.01 -14.81 12.70
CA ILE A 372 17.56 -15.91 11.91
C ILE A 372 16.56 -16.25 10.81
N GLY A 373 16.78 -15.70 9.60
CA GLY A 373 15.82 -15.78 8.50
C GLY A 373 15.74 -17.15 7.80
N ASN A 374 16.73 -18.03 7.98
CA ASN A 374 16.66 -19.40 7.45
C ASN A 374 17.34 -20.41 8.38
N PRO A 375 16.61 -20.90 9.40
CA PRO A 375 17.11 -21.87 10.37
C PRO A 375 17.71 -23.13 9.74
N LYS A 376 17.19 -23.57 8.59
CA LYS A 376 17.59 -24.82 7.94
C LYS A 376 18.93 -24.73 7.20
N LYS A 377 19.36 -23.52 6.81
CA LYS A 377 20.56 -23.34 5.98
C LYS A 377 21.78 -22.94 6.79
N LYS A 378 21.67 -21.94 7.67
CA LYS A 378 22.77 -21.41 8.50
C LYS A 378 22.21 -20.70 9.73
N ILE A 379 22.67 -21.06 10.92
CA ILE A 379 22.31 -20.38 12.18
C ILE A 379 22.71 -18.89 12.15
N ASN A 380 23.81 -18.55 11.48
CA ASN A 380 24.31 -17.18 11.36
C ASN A 380 23.68 -16.38 10.20
N ASN A 381 22.58 -16.85 9.60
CA ASN A 381 21.88 -16.10 8.55
C ASN A 381 20.95 -15.04 9.16
N LEU A 382 21.57 -14.02 9.76
CA LEU A 382 20.88 -12.88 10.35
C LEU A 382 20.30 -11.98 9.26
N VAL A 383 19.06 -11.57 9.46
CA VAL A 383 18.29 -10.69 8.58
C VAL A 383 17.64 -9.62 9.45
N SER A 384 17.55 -8.39 8.94
CA SER A 384 16.83 -7.31 9.61
C SER A 384 15.38 -7.70 9.85
N VAL A 385 14.87 -7.47 11.07
CA VAL A 385 13.44 -7.66 11.39
C VAL A 385 12.58 -6.84 10.46
N THR A 386 12.99 -5.61 10.14
CA THR A 386 12.33 -4.72 9.19
C THR A 386 12.25 -5.35 7.80
N GLU A 387 13.35 -5.93 7.30
CA GLU A 387 13.34 -6.64 6.00
C GLU A 387 12.35 -7.80 6.03
N SER A 388 12.31 -8.56 7.12
CA SER A 388 11.39 -9.69 7.28
C SER A 388 9.92 -9.25 7.35
N ILE A 389 9.59 -8.19 8.09
CA ILE A 389 8.25 -7.61 8.14
C ILE A 389 7.79 -7.22 6.74
N VAL A 390 8.62 -6.50 5.98
CA VAL A 390 8.24 -6.00 4.66
C VAL A 390 8.14 -7.13 3.64
N LYS A 391 9.12 -8.04 3.63
CA LYS A 391 9.23 -9.10 2.63
C LYS A 391 8.38 -10.33 2.93
N GLU A 392 8.33 -10.79 4.17
CA GLU A 392 7.60 -12.00 4.56
C GLU A 392 6.24 -11.66 5.19
N GLY A 393 6.19 -10.62 6.01
CA GLY A 393 4.97 -10.11 6.63
C GLY A 393 4.04 -9.41 5.65
N LEU A 394 4.53 -8.49 4.83
CA LEU A 394 3.72 -7.74 3.86
C LEU A 394 3.86 -8.27 2.43
N LYS A 395 4.81 -9.17 2.15
CA LYS A 395 5.04 -9.70 0.78
C LYS A 395 5.24 -8.60 -0.27
N LEU A 396 5.83 -7.47 0.13
CA LEU A 396 6.26 -6.43 -0.79
C LEU A 396 7.52 -6.88 -1.55
N SER A 397 7.89 -6.10 -2.57
CA SER A 397 9.00 -6.45 -3.43
C SER A 397 10.32 -6.55 -2.65
N LYS A 398 11.25 -7.38 -3.16
CA LYS A 398 12.60 -7.48 -2.58
C LYS A 398 13.32 -6.13 -2.53
N ASN A 399 13.06 -5.27 -3.52
CA ASN A 399 13.66 -3.94 -3.58
C ASN A 399 13.12 -3.05 -2.44
N ASP A 400 11.81 -2.99 -2.26
CA ASP A 400 11.20 -2.19 -1.18
C ASP A 400 11.66 -2.68 0.18
N ALA A 401 11.70 -4.00 0.40
CA ALA A 401 12.21 -4.58 1.63
C ALA A 401 13.66 -4.16 1.92
N ALA A 402 14.54 -4.20 0.91
CA ALA A 402 15.93 -3.78 1.06
C ALA A 402 16.07 -2.28 1.35
N VAL A 403 15.31 -1.42 0.66
CA VAL A 403 15.33 0.03 0.84
C VAL A 403 14.82 0.42 2.23
N ILE A 404 13.68 -0.14 2.65
CA ILE A 404 13.07 0.16 3.95
C ILE A 404 13.96 -0.36 5.09
N ALA A 405 14.45 -1.60 5.01
CA ALA A 405 15.36 -2.13 6.02
C ALA A 405 16.65 -1.31 6.13
N LYS A 406 17.27 -1.00 4.98
CA LYS A 406 18.49 -0.18 4.97
C LYS A 406 18.25 1.20 5.56
N THR A 407 17.10 1.80 5.25
CA THR A 407 16.69 3.09 5.81
C THR A 407 16.56 3.01 7.32
N VAL A 408 15.71 2.11 7.82
CA VAL A 408 15.39 1.95 9.24
C VAL A 408 16.63 1.63 10.07
N ASP A 409 17.46 0.68 9.61
CA ASP A 409 18.66 0.27 10.34
C ASP A 409 19.76 1.36 10.33
N SER A 410 19.69 2.30 9.39
CA SER A 410 20.67 3.39 9.28
C SER A 410 20.27 4.67 10.03
N ILE A 411 19.09 4.74 10.66
CA ILE A 411 18.59 5.95 11.37
C ILE A 411 19.63 6.51 12.34
N CYS A 412 20.14 5.69 13.26
CA CYS A 412 21.14 6.13 14.24
C CYS A 412 22.43 6.64 13.59
N SER A 413 22.96 5.91 12.59
CA SER A 413 24.15 6.36 11.86
C SER A 413 23.93 7.64 11.04
N TYR A 414 22.70 7.89 10.58
CA TYR A 414 22.33 9.13 9.88
C TYR A 414 22.28 10.31 10.86
N GLU A 415 21.68 10.12 12.04
CA GLU A 415 21.70 11.10 13.13
C GLU A 415 23.14 11.45 13.55
N GLU A 416 24.04 10.46 13.63
CA GLU A 416 25.46 10.69 13.93
C GLU A 416 26.19 11.52 12.84
N ILE A 417 25.93 11.23 11.57
CA ILE A 417 26.48 12.02 10.45
C ILE A 417 25.98 13.46 10.52
N LEU A 418 24.70 13.67 10.84
CA LEU A 418 24.17 15.03 10.99
C LEU A 418 24.71 15.76 12.21
N ALA A 419 24.89 15.08 13.34
CA ALA A 419 25.49 15.70 14.52
C ALA A 419 26.90 16.20 14.20
N LYS A 420 27.71 15.38 13.51
CA LYS A 420 29.06 15.76 13.04
C LYS A 420 29.02 16.93 12.06
N PHE A 421 28.07 16.92 11.13
CA PHE A 421 27.89 18.01 10.17
C PHE A 421 27.51 19.34 10.85
N ALA A 422 26.54 19.30 11.77
CA ALA A 422 26.04 20.48 12.49
C ALA A 422 27.10 21.10 13.40
N ASP A 423 27.94 20.29 14.04
CA ASP A 423 29.08 20.77 14.86
C ASP A 423 30.23 21.35 14.02
N ARG A 424 30.11 21.35 12.68
CA ARG A 424 31.20 21.71 11.76
C ARG A 424 32.50 20.96 12.08
N SER A 425 32.38 19.74 12.59
CA SER A 425 33.51 18.83 12.69
C SER A 425 34.16 18.67 11.30
N GLN A 426 35.43 18.27 11.22
CA GLN A 426 36.12 18.06 9.94
C GLN A 426 35.58 16.83 9.18
N LEU A 427 34.27 16.79 8.93
CA LEU A 427 33.62 15.78 8.12
C LEU A 427 33.97 16.02 6.66
N LYS A 428 34.71 15.10 6.06
CA LYS A 428 35.11 15.22 4.66
C LYS A 428 33.93 14.95 3.73
N LYS A 429 33.98 15.54 2.54
CA LYS A 429 33.01 15.27 1.47
C LYS A 429 32.94 13.78 1.14
N SER A 430 34.08 13.09 1.21
CA SER A 430 34.16 11.64 1.02
C SER A 430 33.46 10.81 2.10
N GLU A 431 33.43 11.27 3.35
CA GLU A 431 32.72 10.56 4.42
C GLU A 431 31.20 10.60 4.18
N ILE A 432 30.67 11.78 3.83
CA ILE A 432 29.26 11.94 3.46
C ILE A 432 28.96 11.14 2.18
N GLY A 433 29.79 11.28 1.15
CA GLY A 433 29.60 10.59 -0.13
C GLY A 433 29.56 9.08 0.03
N ILE A 434 30.50 8.48 0.77
CA ILE A 434 30.53 7.03 1.02
C ILE A 434 29.33 6.60 1.85
N PHE A 435 28.95 7.38 2.87
CA PHE A 435 27.77 7.10 3.67
C PHE A 435 26.51 7.05 2.80
N LEU A 436 26.29 8.07 1.96
CA LEU A 436 25.12 8.16 1.07
C LEU A 436 25.10 7.08 -0.01
N ARG A 437 26.28 6.65 -0.51
CA ARG A 437 26.37 5.55 -1.48
C ARG A 437 25.78 4.24 -0.98
N ASN A 438 25.76 4.01 0.34
CA ASN A 438 25.18 2.79 0.92
C ASN A 438 23.66 2.68 0.75
N PHE A 439 22.98 3.74 0.33
CA PHE A 439 21.55 3.75 0.06
C PHE A 439 21.22 3.54 -1.43
N ASN A 440 22.22 3.38 -2.31
CA ASN A 440 22.03 3.08 -3.73
C ASN A 440 21.02 4.00 -4.46
N GLY A 441 21.07 5.30 -4.15
CA GLY A 441 20.17 6.32 -4.72
C GLY A 441 18.96 6.66 -3.85
N GLU A 442 18.58 5.80 -2.91
CA GLU A 442 17.39 5.96 -2.06
C GLU A 442 17.68 6.70 -0.74
N TRP A 443 18.73 7.51 -0.69
CA TRP A 443 19.18 8.18 0.53
C TRP A 443 18.19 9.22 1.04
N GLU A 444 17.32 9.77 0.18
CA GLU A 444 16.30 10.74 0.56
C GLU A 444 15.25 10.09 1.47
N THR A 445 14.85 8.84 1.21
CA THR A 445 13.96 8.09 2.11
C THR A 445 14.60 7.97 3.50
N ALA A 446 15.90 7.67 3.56
CA ALA A 446 16.64 7.63 4.81
C ALA A 446 16.75 9.00 5.51
N HIS A 447 16.97 10.06 4.74
CA HIS A 447 17.01 11.43 5.25
C HIS A 447 15.70 11.79 5.97
N PHE A 448 14.56 11.61 5.29
CA PHE A 448 13.27 11.97 5.86
C PHE A 448 12.80 11.03 6.95
N ALA A 449 13.10 9.73 6.87
CA ALA A 449 12.80 8.78 7.94
C ALA A 449 13.60 9.08 9.21
N SER A 450 14.90 9.40 9.08
CA SER A 450 15.75 9.83 10.20
C SER A 450 15.24 11.14 10.81
N LEU A 451 14.85 12.12 9.99
CA LEU A 451 14.25 13.37 10.47
C LEU A 451 12.94 13.12 11.21
N SER A 452 12.09 12.23 10.68
CA SER A 452 10.84 11.84 11.33
C SER A 452 11.12 11.23 12.70
N ASP A 453 12.03 10.28 12.79
CA ASP A 453 12.38 9.61 14.05
C ASP A 453 12.96 10.59 15.09
N ALA A 454 13.92 11.43 14.69
CA ALA A 454 14.48 12.47 15.53
C ALA A 454 13.42 13.47 16.01
N PHE A 455 12.47 13.84 15.15
CA PHE A 455 11.39 14.76 15.49
C PHE A 455 10.42 14.17 16.52
N LEU A 456 10.08 12.88 16.41
CA LEU A 456 9.19 12.19 17.36
C LEU A 456 9.79 12.10 18.76
N LYS A 457 11.13 12.12 18.89
CA LYS A 457 11.84 12.10 20.17
C LYS A 457 11.86 13.46 20.89
N ILE A 458 11.56 14.57 20.21
CA ILE A 458 11.58 15.91 20.83
C ILE A 458 10.20 16.25 21.41
N PRO A 459 10.12 16.66 22.70
CA PRO A 459 8.86 17.12 23.27
C PRO A 459 8.27 18.30 22.49
N LYS A 460 6.95 18.25 22.21
CA LYS A 460 6.24 19.26 21.37
C LYS A 460 6.41 20.71 21.85
N LEU A 461 6.68 20.92 23.13
CA LEU A 461 6.87 22.24 23.75
C LEU A 461 8.28 22.83 23.52
N GLU A 462 9.25 22.02 23.09
CA GLU A 462 10.63 22.45 22.86
C GLU A 462 10.82 23.02 21.44
N THR A 463 10.07 24.07 21.10
CA THR A 463 10.03 24.65 19.74
C THR A 463 11.40 25.03 19.20
N LYS A 464 12.31 25.54 20.03
CA LYS A 464 13.68 25.88 19.63
C LYS A 464 14.49 24.65 19.20
N LYS A 465 14.34 23.52 19.89
CA LYS A 465 15.03 22.28 19.50
C LYS A 465 14.45 21.73 18.21
N ILE A 466 13.13 21.84 18.03
CA ILE A 466 12.45 21.48 16.78
C ILE A 466 12.99 22.35 15.63
N GLU A 467 13.00 23.67 15.78
CA GLU A 467 13.50 24.59 14.74
C GLU A 467 14.95 24.27 14.35
N LEU A 468 15.82 24.07 15.35
CA LEU A 468 17.21 23.69 15.12
C LEU A 468 17.35 22.33 14.40
N LEU A 469 16.53 21.34 14.77
CA LEU A 469 16.52 20.04 14.11
C LEU A 469 16.21 20.18 12.61
N PHE A 470 15.11 20.85 12.27
CA PHE A 470 14.73 21.05 10.86
C PHE A 470 15.75 21.89 10.11
N GLN A 471 16.34 22.91 10.74
CA GLN A 471 17.41 23.69 10.15
C GLN A 471 18.61 22.81 9.78
N ASN A 472 19.12 22.00 10.72
CA ASN A 472 20.28 21.14 10.48
C ASN A 472 20.04 20.13 9.35
N TYR A 473 18.86 19.50 9.30
CA TYR A 473 18.51 18.58 8.21
C TYR A 473 18.38 19.31 6.87
N ASN A 474 17.76 20.49 6.82
CA ASN A 474 17.64 21.27 5.60
C ASN A 474 19.00 21.77 5.09
N GLU A 475 19.90 22.21 5.97
CA GLU A 475 21.26 22.61 5.60
C GLU A 475 22.05 21.42 5.06
N PHE A 476 21.93 20.24 5.67
CA PHE A 476 22.57 19.03 5.15
C PHE A 476 21.99 18.60 3.81
N TYR A 477 20.67 18.66 3.63
CA TYR A 477 20.01 18.37 2.37
C TYR A 477 20.54 19.29 1.26
N SER A 478 20.58 20.61 1.49
CA SER A 478 21.15 21.57 0.53
C SER A 478 22.63 21.27 0.25
N TYR A 479 23.42 20.98 1.28
CA TYR A 479 24.84 20.63 1.12
C TYR A 479 25.04 19.43 0.17
N ILE A 480 24.18 18.40 0.26
CA ILE A 480 24.24 17.24 -0.64
C ILE A 480 24.08 17.65 -2.10
N PHE A 481 23.13 18.53 -2.42
CA PHE A 481 22.92 19.01 -3.78
C PHE A 481 24.02 19.97 -4.23
N ASP A 482 24.38 20.95 -3.40
CA ASP A 482 25.42 21.95 -3.71
C ASP A 482 26.78 21.29 -3.99
N ASN A 483 27.03 20.12 -3.40
CA ASN A 483 28.26 19.35 -3.59
C ASN A 483 28.14 18.19 -4.59
N ASN A 484 27.04 18.08 -5.34
CA ASN A 484 26.77 17.01 -6.31
C ASN A 484 26.87 15.59 -5.70
N LEU A 485 26.44 15.43 -4.44
CA LEU A 485 26.42 14.15 -3.72
C LEU A 485 25.08 13.41 -3.87
N ASN A 486 24.03 14.05 -4.40
CA ASN A 486 22.71 13.46 -4.57
C ASN A 486 22.72 12.19 -5.46
N ASN A 487 23.57 12.15 -6.48
CA ASN A 487 23.78 10.98 -7.35
C ASN A 487 25.11 10.26 -7.06
N CYS A 488 25.64 10.38 -5.83
CA CYS A 488 26.95 9.84 -5.47
C CYS A 488 27.11 8.32 -5.72
N HIS A 489 26.02 7.55 -5.75
CA HIS A 489 25.99 6.12 -6.05
C HIS A 489 26.35 5.80 -7.51
N GLU A 490 26.09 6.72 -8.44
CA GLU A 490 26.42 6.60 -9.86
C GLU A 490 27.88 6.93 -10.18
N LEU A 491 28.60 7.56 -9.24
CA LEU A 491 30.00 7.95 -9.44
C LEU A 491 30.85 6.71 -9.78
N LYS A 492 31.43 6.73 -10.98
CA LYS A 492 32.36 5.72 -11.46
C LYS A 492 33.79 6.08 -11.06
N PRO A 493 34.64 5.09 -10.75
CA PRO A 493 36.08 5.31 -10.62
C PRO A 493 36.67 5.92 -11.90
N ILE A 494 37.58 6.90 -11.76
CA ILE A 494 38.36 7.48 -12.87
C ILE A 494 39.20 6.39 -13.54
N VAL A 495 39.73 5.47 -12.74
CA VAL A 495 40.52 4.32 -13.18
C VAL A 495 39.77 3.04 -12.81
N ASP A 496 39.42 2.22 -13.80
CA ASP A 496 38.74 0.96 -13.55
C ASP A 496 39.66 -0.10 -12.91
N GLY A 497 39.09 -1.17 -12.35
CA GLY A 497 39.88 -2.20 -11.67
C GLY A 497 40.93 -2.90 -12.55
N LYS A 498 40.72 -2.98 -13.87
CA LYS A 498 41.68 -3.58 -14.81
C LYS A 498 42.85 -2.63 -15.07
N GLN A 499 42.54 -1.37 -15.31
CA GLN A 499 43.52 -0.29 -15.46
C GLN A 499 44.35 -0.15 -14.20
N MET A 500 43.71 -0.21 -13.02
CA MET A 500 44.36 -0.13 -11.72
C MET A 500 45.34 -1.29 -11.49
N ALA A 501 44.94 -2.54 -11.77
CA ALA A 501 45.82 -3.70 -11.69
C ALA A 501 47.03 -3.57 -12.63
N LYS A 502 46.82 -3.07 -13.86
CA LYS A 502 47.87 -2.82 -14.84
C LYS A 502 48.84 -1.72 -14.40
N LEU A 503 48.33 -0.60 -13.89
CA LEU A 503 49.11 0.56 -13.45
C LEU A 503 49.91 0.28 -12.18
N LEU A 504 49.39 -0.57 -11.29
CA LEU A 504 50.09 -1.05 -10.10
C LEU A 504 50.99 -2.27 -10.39
N GLN A 505 50.95 -2.84 -11.60
CA GLN A 505 51.69 -4.04 -12.01
C GLN A 505 51.42 -5.26 -11.10
N MET A 506 50.18 -5.39 -10.63
CA MET A 506 49.76 -6.45 -9.71
C MET A 506 48.69 -7.33 -10.35
N LYS A 507 48.68 -8.62 -10.00
CA LYS A 507 47.56 -9.49 -10.37
C LYS A 507 46.30 -9.05 -9.62
N PRO A 508 45.11 -9.02 -10.29
CA PRO A 508 43.85 -8.79 -9.61
C PRO A 508 43.66 -9.74 -8.42
N GLY A 509 43.14 -9.23 -7.30
CA GLY A 509 42.91 -9.99 -6.08
C GLY A 509 41.94 -9.29 -5.12
N PRO A 510 41.71 -9.86 -3.91
CA PRO A 510 40.77 -9.31 -2.94
C PRO A 510 41.05 -7.85 -2.52
N TRP A 511 42.31 -7.42 -2.59
CA TRP A 511 42.74 -6.04 -2.33
C TRP A 511 42.10 -5.03 -3.30
N LEU A 512 41.76 -5.45 -4.52
CA LEU A 512 41.25 -4.57 -5.58
C LEU A 512 39.91 -3.93 -5.20
N GLY A 513 39.02 -4.68 -4.54
CA GLY A 513 37.74 -4.14 -4.07
C GLY A 513 37.91 -3.05 -3.01
N LYS A 514 38.86 -3.23 -2.08
CA LYS A 514 39.17 -2.24 -1.04
C LYS A 514 39.79 -0.99 -1.64
N ILE A 515 40.77 -1.15 -2.54
CA ILE A 515 41.40 -0.02 -3.24
C ILE A 515 40.41 0.72 -4.13
N ASN A 516 39.46 0.04 -4.77
CA ASN A 516 38.42 0.70 -5.56
C ASN A 516 37.52 1.61 -4.71
N ASN A 517 37.22 1.21 -3.47
CA ASN A 517 36.49 2.06 -2.52
C ASN A 517 37.33 3.28 -2.09
N GLU A 518 38.64 3.11 -1.88
CA GLU A 518 39.56 4.21 -1.58
C GLU A 518 39.71 5.17 -2.77
N ALA A 519 39.66 4.68 -4.00
CA ALA A 519 39.67 5.53 -5.20
C ALA A 519 38.42 6.41 -5.26
N ILE A 520 37.24 5.84 -5.00
CA ILE A 520 35.99 6.60 -4.91
C ILE A 520 36.05 7.62 -3.75
N ARG A 521 36.57 7.20 -2.57
CA ARG A 521 36.79 8.09 -1.41
C ARG A 521 37.63 9.29 -1.82
N TRP A 522 38.77 9.05 -2.47
CA TRP A 522 39.67 10.10 -2.92
C TRP A 522 39.01 11.04 -3.94
N GLN A 523 38.24 10.49 -4.89
CA GLN A 523 37.53 11.28 -5.91
C GLN A 523 36.49 12.23 -5.33
N PHE A 524 35.82 11.87 -4.22
CA PHE A 524 34.90 12.80 -3.56
C PHE A 524 35.62 14.03 -3.03
N ASP A 525 36.81 13.84 -2.45
CA ASP A 525 37.62 14.93 -1.91
C ASP A 525 38.42 15.67 -3.00
N ASN A 526 38.61 15.06 -4.17
CA ASN A 526 39.37 15.59 -5.30
C ASN A 526 38.54 15.51 -6.60
N PRO A 527 37.45 16.28 -6.74
CA PRO A 527 36.51 16.16 -7.86
C PRO A 527 37.12 16.50 -9.23
N THR A 528 38.18 17.31 -9.27
CA THR A 528 38.95 17.64 -10.49
C THR A 528 40.24 16.82 -10.61
N GLY A 529 40.43 15.84 -9.73
CA GLY A 529 41.65 15.04 -9.66
C GLY A 529 41.89 14.22 -10.92
N THR A 530 43.15 14.11 -11.32
CA THR A 530 43.57 13.33 -12.48
C THR A 530 43.77 11.85 -12.13
N ASP A 531 43.81 11.00 -13.17
CA ASP A 531 44.20 9.59 -13.02
C ASP A 531 45.61 9.43 -12.43
N GLN A 532 46.56 10.32 -12.79
CA GLN A 532 47.93 10.31 -12.27
C GLN A 532 48.01 10.63 -10.77
N GLU A 533 47.27 11.65 -10.31
CA GLU A 533 47.20 12.01 -8.89
C GLU A 533 46.55 10.88 -8.08
N LEU A 534 45.46 10.30 -8.60
CA LEU A 534 44.81 9.15 -8.00
C LEU A 534 45.78 7.98 -7.87
N ILE A 535 46.51 7.61 -8.94
CA ILE A 535 47.47 6.50 -8.89
C ILE A 535 48.60 6.76 -7.88
N THR A 536 49.08 7.99 -7.79
CA THR A 536 50.10 8.39 -6.80
C THR A 536 49.58 8.20 -5.38
N HIS A 537 48.35 8.63 -5.11
CA HIS A 537 47.69 8.40 -3.82
C HIS A 537 47.50 6.90 -3.52
N LEU A 538 46.97 6.14 -4.48
CA LEU A 538 46.72 4.71 -4.32
C LEU A 538 48.01 3.93 -4.03
N LYS A 539 49.12 4.25 -4.72
CA LYS A 539 50.44 3.64 -4.44
C LYS A 539 50.92 3.89 -3.01
N ALA A 540 50.66 5.07 -2.46
CA ALA A 540 51.06 5.41 -1.08
C ALA A 540 50.27 4.64 -0.02
N ILE A 541 49.00 4.31 -0.28
CA ILE A 541 48.16 3.58 0.68
C ILE A 541 48.16 2.06 0.46
N LEU A 542 48.56 1.59 -0.72
CA LEU A 542 48.56 0.18 -1.12
C LEU A 542 49.22 -0.76 -0.09
N PRO A 543 50.36 -0.43 0.56
CA PRO A 543 50.97 -1.30 1.56
C PRO A 543 50.08 -1.63 2.76
N LYS A 544 49.02 -0.87 3.03
CA LYS A 544 48.05 -1.16 4.10
C LYS A 544 47.05 -2.27 3.75
N TYR A 545 46.96 -2.63 2.47
CA TYR A 545 45.95 -3.55 1.92
C TYR A 545 46.52 -4.85 1.36
N LEU A 546 47.85 -4.94 1.30
CA LEU A 546 48.61 -6.16 1.02
C LEU A 546 48.97 -6.82 2.36
#